data_AF-A0A7K5H5T4-F1
#
_entry.id   AF-A0A7K5H5T4-F1
#
_cell.length_a   1.000
_cell.length_b   1.000
_cell.length_c   1.000
_cell.angle_alpha   90.00
_cell.angle_beta   90.00
_cell.angle_gamma   90.00
#
_symmetry.space_group_name_H-M   'P 1'
#
loop_
_entity.id
_entity.type
_entity.pdbx_description
1 polymer ?
#
loop_
_entity_poly.entity_id
_entity_poly.type
_entity_poly.pdbx_seq_one_letter_code
_entity_poly.pdbx_strand_id
1 'polypeptide(L)' 'ESCPEGILGERGPIYKYPDASRECRPCHENCTRGCLGPLLRDCLGETLPVSRKTPTVIAVMVVGGLFLSCSCILL' A
#
# COMPACT_ATOMS: atom_id res chain seq x y z
N GLU A 1 -12.69 6.14 18.05
CA GLU A 1 -11.79 6.03 19.22
C GLU A 1 -10.42 5.68 18.66
N SER A 2 -9.39 6.48 18.96
CA SER A 2 -8.08 6.32 18.31
C SER A 2 -7.35 5.13 18.96
N CYS A 3 -6.95 4.14 18.18
CA CYS A 3 -6.07 3.09 18.67
C CYS A 3 -4.68 3.69 18.95
N PRO A 4 -3.99 3.24 20.01
CA PRO A 4 -2.66 3.75 20.32
C PRO A 4 -1.68 3.33 19.22
N GLU A 5 -1.19 4.31 18.47
CA GLU A 5 -0.13 4.12 17.49
C GLU A 5 1.22 4.07 18.21
N GLY A 6 1.80 2.87 18.31
CA GLY A 6 3.19 2.70 18.72
C GLY A 6 3.46 2.93 20.22
N ILE A 7 2.84 2.11 21.08
CA ILE A 7 3.29 1.99 22.47
C ILE A 7 4.57 1.14 22.48
N LEU A 8 5.62 1.65 23.13
CA LEU A 8 6.86 0.90 23.35
C LEU A 8 6.57 -0.22 24.35
N GLY A 9 6.50 -1.47 23.88
CA GLY A 9 6.38 -2.64 24.74
C GLY A 9 7.75 -3.16 25.20
N GLU A 10 7.75 -4.14 26.11
CA GLU A 10 8.98 -4.75 26.65
C GLU A 10 9.88 -5.42 25.61
N ARG A 11 9.35 -5.76 24.42
CA ARG A 11 10.08 -6.46 23.34
C ARG A 11 10.24 -5.62 22.06
N GLY A 12 9.91 -4.32 22.11
CA GLY A 12 9.92 -3.43 20.95
C GLY A 12 8.59 -2.69 20.74
N PRO A 13 8.48 -1.87 19.68
CA PRO A 13 7.27 -1.10 19.40
C PRO A 13 6.10 -2.03 19.05
N ILE A 14 4.99 -1.91 19.79
CA ILE A 14 3.74 -2.65 19.54
C ILE A 14 2.80 -1.76 18.73
N TYR A 15 2.47 -2.20 17.52
CA TYR A 15 1.51 -1.53 16.65
C TYR A 15 0.15 -2.22 16.69
N LYS A 16 -0.93 -1.42 16.72
CA LYS A 16 -2.31 -1.89 16.65
C LYS A 16 -3.06 -1.10 15.58
N TYR A 17 -4.05 -1.74 14.96
CA TYR A 17 -4.93 -1.12 13.97
C TYR A 17 -6.40 -1.24 14.39
N PRO A 18 -7.26 -0.29 14.02
CA PRO A 18 -8.70 -0.40 14.24
C PRO A 18 -9.31 -1.37 13.22
N ASP A 19 -9.97 -2.42 13.71
CA ASP A 19 -10.72 -3.36 12.88
C ASP A 19 -12.10 -2.78 12.47
N ALA A 20 -12.87 -3.49 11.64
CA ALA A 20 -14.19 -3.05 11.20
C ALA A 20 -15.17 -2.85 12.37
N SER A 21 -14.96 -3.57 13.48
CA SER A 21 -15.68 -3.39 14.75
C SER A 21 -15.22 -2.19 15.59
N ARG A 22 -14.26 -1.39 15.10
CA ARG A 22 -13.55 -0.33 15.84
C ARG A 22 -12.75 -0.82 17.05
N GLU A 23 -12.50 -2.12 17.16
CA GLU A 23 -11.63 -2.69 18.17
C GLU A 23 -10.17 -2.67 17.72
N CYS A 24 -9.26 -2.41 18.65
CA CYS A 24 -7.84 -2.35 18.35
C CYS A 24 -7.22 -3.76 18.34
N ARG A 25 -6.86 -4.24 17.14
CA ARG A 25 -6.20 -5.54 16.94
C ARG A 25 -4.69 -5.36 16.74
N PRO A 26 -3.87 -6.35 17.14
CA PRO A 26 -2.43 -6.27 16.94
C PRO A 26 -2.05 -6.37 15.46
N CYS A 27 -1.03 -5.61 15.06
CA CYS A 27 -0.39 -5.74 13.76
C CYS A 27 0.44 -7.03 13.65
N HIS A 28 0.87 -7.34 12.43
CA HIS A 28 1.85 -8.40 12.17
C HIS A 28 3.18 -8.12 12.89
N GLU A 29 3.83 -9.15 13.41
CA GLU A 29 5.05 -9.05 14.23
C GLU A 29 6.23 -8.37 13.51
N ASN A 30 6.35 -8.58 12.20
CA ASN A 30 7.37 -7.95 11.36
C ASN A 30 7.05 -6.49 10.94
N CYS A 31 5.88 -5.94 11.27
CA CYS A 31 5.59 -4.53 10.97
C CYS A 31 6.28 -3.63 12.00
N THR A 32 7.33 -2.91 11.58
CA THR A 32 8.13 -2.05 12.46
C THR A 32 7.73 -0.57 12.43
N ARG A 33 6.73 -0.19 11.63
CA ARG A 33 6.32 1.19 11.38
C ARG A 33 4.80 1.41 11.40
N GLY A 34 4.03 0.41 11.85
CA GLY A 34 2.56 0.43 11.87
C GLY A 34 1.91 -0.49 10.83
N CYS A 35 0.58 -0.61 10.88
CA CYS A 35 -0.19 -1.38 9.89
C CYS A 35 -1.64 -0.86 9.76
N LEU A 36 -2.30 -1.20 8.65
CA LEU A 36 -3.74 -0.98 8.40
C LEU A 36 -4.57 -2.25 8.56
N GLY A 37 -3.92 -3.39 8.78
CA GLY A 37 -4.52 -4.71 8.80
C GLY A 37 -3.57 -5.77 9.38
N PRO A 38 -4.05 -7.00 9.53
CA PRO A 38 -3.30 -8.05 10.22
C PRO A 38 -2.21 -8.69 9.34
N LEU A 39 -2.23 -8.47 8.03
CA LEU A 39 -1.27 -9.09 7.13
C LEU A 39 -0.01 -8.25 7.00
N LEU A 40 1.10 -8.91 6.65
CA LEU A 40 2.38 -8.24 6.35
C LEU A 40 2.26 -7.23 5.19
N ARG A 41 1.34 -7.47 4.25
CA ARG A 41 1.03 -6.55 3.14
C ARG A 41 0.27 -5.29 3.57
N ASP A 42 -0.12 -5.21 4.84
CA ASP A 42 -0.81 -4.04 5.37
C ASP A 42 0.11 -3.19 6.25
N CYS A 43 1.41 -3.54 6.35
CA CYS A 43 2.40 -2.74 7.08
C CYS A 43 2.55 -1.34 6.46
N LEU A 44 2.57 -0.32 7.30
CA LEU A 44 2.86 1.06 6.91
C LEU A 44 4.37 1.22 6.70
N GLY A 45 4.79 1.82 5.59
CA GLY A 45 6.20 2.13 5.34
C GLY A 45 7.01 1.01 4.67
N GLU A 46 6.43 -0.17 4.45
CA GLU A 46 6.71 -0.89 3.21
C GLU A 46 6.00 -0.05 2.14
N THR A 47 6.77 0.54 1.24
CA THR A 47 6.24 1.06 -0.01
C THR A 47 5.71 -0.13 -0.80
N LEU A 48 4.60 -0.72 -0.38
CA LEU A 48 3.70 -1.30 -1.33
C LEU A 48 3.33 -0.11 -2.19
N PRO A 49 3.85 -0.06 -3.43
CA PRO A 49 3.37 0.96 -4.31
C PRO A 49 1.87 0.79 -4.33
N VAL A 50 1.19 1.86 -4.69
CA VAL A 50 -0.14 1.84 -5.26
C VAL A 50 -0.11 0.85 -6.46
N SER A 51 -0.06 -0.46 -6.18
CA SER A 51 0.14 -1.58 -7.10
C SER A 51 -1.22 -2.06 -7.55
N ARG A 52 -2.11 -1.08 -7.79
CA ARG A 52 -3.22 -1.20 -8.71
C ARG A 52 -3.09 -0.22 -9.88
N LYS A 53 -2.08 0.67 -9.89
CA LYS A 53 -1.93 1.68 -10.94
C LYS A 53 -0.61 1.60 -11.73
N THR A 54 0.26 0.65 -11.41
CA THR A 54 1.44 0.32 -12.23
C THR A 54 1.08 -0.38 -13.57
N PRO A 55 0.14 -1.34 -13.66
CA PRO A 55 -0.19 -1.93 -14.97
C PRO A 55 -0.91 -0.94 -15.90
N THR A 56 -1.62 0.05 -15.34
CA THR A 56 -2.39 1.00 -16.14
C THR A 56 -1.50 2.01 -16.87
N VAL A 57 -0.39 2.43 -16.27
CA VAL A 57 0.51 3.42 -16.91
C VAL A 57 1.22 2.82 -18.11
N ILE A 58 1.65 1.55 -18.00
CA ILE A 58 2.30 0.83 -19.11
C ILE A 58 1.31 0.64 -20.27
N ALA A 59 0.06 0.24 -19.98
CA ALA A 59 -0.97 0.07 -21.00
C ALA A 59 -1.27 1.38 -21.75
N VAL A 60 -1.38 2.51 -21.04
CA VAL A 60 -1.64 3.82 -21.65
C VAL A 60 -0.47 4.27 -22.53
N MET A 61 0.77 4.03 -22.10
CA MET A 61 1.97 4.36 -22.89
C MET A 61 2.03 3.57 -24.20
N VAL A 62 1.73 2.27 -24.18
CA VAL A 62 1.76 1.42 -25.38
C VAL A 62 0.68 1.84 -26.39
N VAL A 63 -0.55 2.06 -25.92
CA VAL A 63 -1.66 2.47 -26.80
C VAL A 63 -1.42 3.86 -27.38
N GLY A 64 -0.98 4.83 -26.56
CA GLY A 64 -0.67 6.18 -27.01
C GLY A 64 0.49 6.24 -28.01
N GLY A 65 1.56 5.48 -27.76
CA GLY A 65 2.71 5.40 -28.67
C GLY A 65 2.36 4.79 -30.03
N LEU A 66 1.58 3.69 -30.04
CA LEU A 66 1.12 3.07 -31.28
C LEU A 66 0.27 4.05 -32.10
N PHE A 67 -0.66 4.75 -31.45
CA PHE A 67 -1.53 5.70 -32.12
C PHE A 67 -0.74 6.85 -32.76
N LEU A 68 0.19 7.45 -32.01
CA LEU A 68 1.04 8.54 -32.51
C LEU A 68 1.91 8.07 -33.68
N SER A 69 2.52 6.88 -33.57
CA SER A 69 3.36 6.33 -34.64
C SER A 69 2.57 6.06 -35.92
N CYS A 70 1.37 5.46 -35.82
CA CYS A 70 0.49 5.26 -36.97
C CYS A 70 0.06 6.58 -37.60
N SER A 71 -0.31 7.57 -36.79
CA SER A 71 -0.69 8.89 -37.30
C SER A 71 0.45 9.59 -38.04
N CYS A 72 1.70 9.47 -37.59
CA CYS A 72 2.85 10.08 -38.28
C CYS A 72 3.24 9.38 -39.59
N ILE A 73 2.98 8.06 -39.72
CA ILE A 73 3.29 7.30 -40.93
C ILE A 73 2.20 7.44 -42.01
N LEU A 74 0.97 7.74 -41.59
CA LEU A 74 -0.19 7.91 -42.47
C LEU A 74 -0.41 9.36 -42.95
N LEU A 75 0.39 10.31 -42.45
CA LEU A 75 0.39 11.73 -42.84
C LEU A 75 1.46 11.99 -43.91
#